data_AF-A0A2M7R962-F1
#
_entry.id   AF-A0A2M7R962-F1
#
_cell.length_a   1.000
_cell.length_b   1.000
_cell.length_c   1.000
_cell.angle_alpha   90.00
_cell.angle_beta   90.00
_cell.angle_gamma   90.00
#
_symmetry.space_group_name_H-M   'P 1'
#
loop_
_entity.id
_entity.type
_entity.pdbx_description
1 polymer ?
#
loop_
_entity_poly.entity_id
_entity_poly.type
_entity_poly.pdbx_seq_one_letter_code
_entity_poly.pdbx_strand_id
1 'polypeptide(L)'
;VRHCPFPINEETTIDAQKWIMNNQIAKELEVDHSNKILITDRATIDNFAYLHRVANEETSRNYEQIAFDHSSTYDLIFKTQKLNIVAVEDGLRTTDEEFRTLIDNIINHFLKKHQVKFIPLQATTNYDVHVGDILERINV
;
A
#
# COMPACT_ATOMS: atom_id res chain seq x y z
N VAL A 1 -9.81 -12.02 -14.87
CA VAL A 1 -9.15 -11.24 -15.95
C VAL A 1 -8.92 -9.83 -15.41
N ARG A 2 -7.69 -9.28 -15.47
CA ARG A 2 -7.38 -7.93 -14.95
C ARG A 2 -7.97 -6.87 -15.89
N HIS A 3 -8.83 -6.00 -15.38
CA HIS A 3 -9.57 -4.98 -16.14
C HIS A 3 -8.91 -3.59 -16.15
N CYS A 4 -7.64 -3.44 -15.74
CA CYS A 4 -7.00 -2.12 -15.75
C CYS A 4 -6.72 -1.70 -17.21
N PRO A 5 -7.28 -0.59 -17.72
CA PRO A 5 -7.08 -0.14 -19.10
C PRO A 5 -5.79 0.68 -19.28
N PHE A 6 -4.93 0.80 -18.26
CA PHE A 6 -3.79 1.71 -18.24
C PHE A 6 -2.43 1.01 -18.11
N PRO A 7 -1.33 1.62 -18.62
CA PRO A 7 0.02 1.08 -18.46
C PRO A 7 0.42 1.00 -16.98
N ILE A 8 1.09 -0.11 -16.63
CA ILE A 8 1.63 -0.40 -15.30
C ILE A 8 3.15 -0.22 -15.42
N ASN A 9 3.81 0.32 -14.37
CA ASN A 9 5.27 0.56 -14.21
C ASN A 9 5.68 2.06 -14.23
N GLU A 10 6.87 2.41 -14.71
CA GLU A 10 7.44 3.78 -14.63
C GLU A 10 6.68 4.81 -15.51
N GLU A 11 5.84 4.32 -16.44
CA GLU A 11 4.91 5.12 -17.25
C GLU A 11 3.52 5.25 -16.63
N THR A 12 3.35 4.90 -15.35
CA THR A 12 2.04 4.96 -14.69
C THR A 12 1.56 6.41 -14.64
N THR A 13 0.42 6.66 -15.29
CA THR A 13 -0.23 7.98 -15.30
C THR A 13 -0.92 8.24 -13.96
N ILE A 14 -1.21 9.51 -13.68
CA ILE A 14 -2.05 9.89 -12.54
C ILE A 14 -3.36 9.10 -12.56
N ASP A 15 -3.98 8.93 -13.73
CA ASP A 15 -5.26 8.23 -13.87
C ASP A 15 -5.17 6.74 -13.57
N ALA A 16 -4.04 6.11 -13.89
CA ALA A 16 -3.78 4.73 -13.51
C ALA A 16 -3.68 4.57 -11.99
N GLN A 17 -2.98 5.47 -11.28
CA GLN A 17 -2.92 5.44 -9.81
C GLN A 17 -4.29 5.69 -9.17
N LYS A 18 -5.05 6.66 -9.71
CA LYS A 18 -6.44 6.92 -9.28
C LYS A 18 -7.31 5.67 -9.44
N TRP A 19 -7.21 5.00 -10.59
CA TRP A 19 -7.96 3.79 -10.86
C TRP A 19 -7.58 2.66 -9.90
N ILE A 20 -6.28 2.43 -9.67
CA ILE A 20 -5.79 1.40 -8.73
C ILE A 20 -6.38 1.62 -7.34
N MET A 21 -6.28 2.85 -6.82
CA MET A 21 -6.76 3.17 -5.48
C MET A 21 -8.28 3.01 -5.36
N ASN A 22 -9.05 3.59 -6.29
CA ASN A 22 -10.51 3.53 -6.25
C ASN A 22 -11.03 2.10 -6.45
N ASN A 23 -10.40 1.31 -7.31
CA ASN A 23 -10.77 -0.08 -7.54
C ASN A 23 -10.42 -0.98 -6.34
N GLN A 24 -9.35 -0.69 -5.61
CA GLN A 24 -9.07 -1.37 -4.34
C GLN A 24 -10.17 -1.07 -3.32
N ILE A 25 -10.48 0.22 -3.10
CA ILE A 25 -11.53 0.65 -2.17
C ILE A 25 -12.87 -0.02 -2.50
N ALA A 26 -13.29 0.03 -3.77
CA ALA A 26 -14.54 -0.58 -4.20
C ALA A 26 -14.59 -2.09 -3.90
N LYS A 27 -13.51 -2.81 -4.20
CA LYS A 27 -13.44 -4.26 -3.94
C LYS A 27 -13.47 -4.59 -2.46
N GLU A 28 -12.80 -3.81 -1.63
CA GLU A 28 -12.81 -4.03 -0.18
C GLU A 28 -14.21 -3.79 0.41
N LEU A 29 -14.95 -2.79 -0.09
CA LEU A 29 -16.33 -2.52 0.31
C LEU A 29 -17.34 -3.57 -0.20
N GLU A 30 -17.07 -4.21 -1.34
CA GLU A 30 -17.93 -5.27 -1.90
C GLU A 30 -17.81 -6.61 -1.14
N VAL A 31 -16.73 -6.82 -0.39
CA VAL A 31 -16.51 -8.07 0.33
C VAL A 31 -17.24 -8.05 1.68
N ASP A 32 -18.26 -8.90 1.82
CA ASP A 32 -18.86 -9.17 3.12
C ASP A 32 -17.89 -9.99 3.99
N HIS A 33 -17.39 -9.34 5.05
CA HIS A 33 -16.46 -9.89 6.02
C HIS A 33 -17.04 -9.92 7.44
N SER A 34 -18.37 -9.89 7.60
CA SER A 34 -19.04 -9.82 8.93
C SER A 34 -18.64 -10.94 9.91
N ASN A 35 -18.15 -12.09 9.43
CA ASN A 35 -17.66 -13.21 10.24
C ASN A 35 -16.32 -13.77 9.72
N LYS A 36 -15.54 -12.95 9.00
CA LYS A 36 -14.29 -13.36 8.36
C LYS A 36 -13.25 -12.26 8.51
N ILE A 37 -11.99 -12.63 8.43
CA ILE A 37 -10.89 -11.66 8.31
C ILE A 37 -10.65 -11.41 6.83
N LEU A 38 -10.67 -10.14 6.42
CA LEU A 38 -10.24 -9.70 5.09
C LEU A 38 -8.77 -9.30 5.16
N ILE A 39 -7.92 -9.97 4.38
CA ILE A 39 -6.51 -9.59 4.22
C ILE A 39 -6.37 -8.92 2.86
N THR A 40 -5.79 -7.73 2.85
CA THR A 40 -5.58 -6.93 1.63
C THR A 40 -4.09 -6.91 1.28
N ASP A 41 -3.80 -7.00 -0.02
CA ASP A 41 -2.45 -6.77 -0.55
C ASP A 41 -2.28 -5.25 -0.71
N ARG A 42 -1.66 -4.64 0.31
CA ARG A 42 -1.46 -3.18 0.54
C ARG A 42 -2.62 -2.46 1.23
N ALA A 43 -2.28 -1.41 1.97
CA ALA A 43 -3.24 -0.44 2.45
C ALA A 43 -3.47 0.65 1.39
N THR A 44 -4.60 1.36 1.50
CA THR A 44 -4.87 2.55 0.66
C THR A 44 -3.80 3.64 0.78
N ILE A 45 -3.10 3.69 1.92
CA ILE A 45 -1.97 4.59 2.19
C ILE A 45 -0.81 4.31 1.22
N ASP A 46 -0.54 3.03 0.90
CA ASP A 46 0.48 2.67 -0.06
C ASP A 46 0.13 3.19 -1.46
N ASN A 47 -1.10 2.97 -1.92
CA ASN A 47 -1.55 3.47 -3.22
C ASN A 47 -1.47 5.00 -3.30
N PHE A 48 -1.84 5.68 -2.21
CA PHE A 48 -1.70 7.12 -2.11
C PHE A 48 -0.24 7.57 -2.24
N ALA A 49 0.73 6.87 -1.67
CA ALA A 49 2.14 7.24 -1.82
C ALA A 49 2.60 7.23 -3.29
N TYR A 50 2.17 6.24 -4.07
CA TYR A 50 2.45 6.20 -5.51
C TYR A 50 1.72 7.31 -6.28
N LEU A 51 0.47 7.61 -5.92
CA LEU A 51 -0.28 8.70 -6.53
C LEU A 51 0.33 10.06 -6.22
N HIS A 52 0.67 10.33 -4.95
CA HIS A 52 1.29 11.56 -4.48
C HIS A 52 2.55 11.90 -5.27
N ARG A 53 3.37 10.88 -5.59
CA ARG A 53 4.61 11.07 -6.37
C ARG A 53 4.37 11.71 -7.74
N VAL A 54 3.28 11.36 -8.42
CA VAL A 54 3.01 11.77 -9.81
C VAL A 54 1.94 12.84 -9.92
N ALA A 55 1.14 13.04 -8.88
CA ALA A 55 0.02 13.97 -8.87
C ALA A 55 0.45 15.41 -8.64
N ASN A 56 -0.35 16.35 -9.17
CA ASN A 56 -0.27 17.74 -8.75
C ASN A 56 -0.82 17.90 -7.31
N GLU A 57 -0.55 19.06 -6.70
CA GLU A 57 -0.87 19.35 -5.31
C GLU A 57 -2.38 19.20 -4.99
N GLU A 58 -3.24 19.67 -5.91
CA GLU A 58 -4.69 19.56 -5.77
C GLU A 58 -5.16 18.10 -5.76
N THR A 59 -4.72 17.32 -6.75
CA THR A 59 -5.07 15.89 -6.86
C THR A 59 -4.53 15.12 -5.66
N SER A 60 -3.31 15.41 -5.24
CA SER A 60 -2.72 14.80 -4.06
C SER A 60 -3.56 15.06 -2.81
N ARG A 61 -3.97 16.30 -2.54
CA ARG A 61 -4.78 16.61 -1.36
C ARG A 61 -6.11 15.86 -1.35
N ASN A 62 -6.78 15.81 -2.50
CA ASN A 62 -8.07 15.13 -2.61
C ASN A 62 -7.93 13.62 -2.34
N TYR A 63 -6.88 13.00 -2.90
CA TYR A 63 -6.64 11.56 -2.73
C TYR A 63 -6.03 11.21 -1.38
N GLU A 64 -5.34 12.15 -0.73
CA GLU A 64 -4.89 12.00 0.65
C GLU A 64 -6.11 11.74 1.54
N GLN A 65 -7.11 12.62 1.51
CA GLN A 65 -8.31 12.47 2.34
C GLN A 65 -9.00 11.13 2.09
N ILE A 66 -9.23 10.76 0.84
CA ILE A 66 -9.87 9.48 0.47
C ILE A 66 -9.08 8.29 1.02
N ALA A 67 -7.75 8.30 0.88
CA ALA A 67 -6.92 7.18 1.31
C ALA A 67 -6.93 6.99 2.83
N PHE A 68 -6.87 8.10 3.59
CA PHE A 68 -6.86 8.06 5.05
C PHE A 68 -8.24 7.79 5.65
N ASP A 69 -9.30 8.34 5.07
CA ASP A 69 -10.69 8.03 5.45
C ASP A 69 -10.97 6.54 5.29
N HIS A 70 -10.60 5.95 4.14
CA HIS A 70 -10.75 4.51 3.95
C HIS A 70 -9.82 3.70 4.86
N SER A 71 -8.58 4.14 5.09
CA SER A 71 -7.65 3.43 5.98
C SER A 71 -8.15 3.32 7.43
N SER A 72 -9.04 4.23 7.85
CA SER A 72 -9.66 4.20 9.17
C SER A 72 -10.61 3.01 9.37
N THR A 73 -10.98 2.33 8.28
CA THR A 73 -11.77 1.09 8.32
C THR A 73 -10.93 -0.16 8.60
N TYR A 74 -9.60 -0.06 8.54
CA TYR A 74 -8.73 -1.19 8.84
C TYR A 74 -8.54 -1.37 10.36
N ASP A 75 -8.79 -2.57 10.85
CA ASP A 75 -8.52 -2.91 12.25
C ASP A 75 -7.02 -2.94 12.54
N LEU A 76 -6.24 -3.50 11.61
CA LEU A 76 -4.79 -3.68 11.73
C LEU A 76 -4.10 -3.33 10.42
N ILE A 77 -3.02 -2.55 10.52
CA ILE A 77 -2.12 -2.23 9.39
C ILE A 77 -0.75 -2.82 9.69
N PHE A 78 -0.26 -3.67 8.81
CA PHE A 78 1.08 -4.26 8.92
C PHE A 78 2.03 -3.59 7.94
N LYS A 79 3.18 -3.12 8.42
CA LYS A 79 4.20 -2.44 7.60
C LYS A 79 5.44 -3.32 7.45
N THR A 80 5.76 -3.69 6.22
CA THR A 80 7.05 -4.30 5.87
C THR A 80 8.18 -3.26 5.93
N GLN A 81 9.38 -3.69 6.26
CA GLN A 81 10.56 -2.82 6.30
C GLN A 81 11.28 -2.80 4.95
N LYS A 82 11.80 -1.64 4.54
CA LYS A 82 12.73 -1.57 3.40
C LYS A 82 13.99 -2.35 3.77
N LEU A 83 14.22 -3.47 3.09
CA LEU A 83 15.45 -4.25 3.21
C LEU A 83 16.51 -3.75 2.24
N ASN A 84 17.76 -3.72 2.71
CA ASN A 84 18.96 -3.44 1.90
C ASN A 84 19.35 -4.67 1.06
N ILE A 85 18.41 -5.13 0.22
CA ILE A 85 18.60 -6.22 -0.72
C ILE A 85 18.44 -5.68 -2.14
N VAL A 86 19.30 -6.17 -3.04
CA VAL A 86 19.19 -5.92 -4.47
C VAL A 86 17.86 -6.52 -4.94
N ALA A 87 17.04 -5.73 -5.61
CA ALA A 87 15.79 -6.24 -6.17
C ALA A 87 16.14 -7.32 -7.21
N VAL A 88 15.63 -8.53 -7.03
CA VAL A 88 15.74 -9.58 -8.04
C VAL A 88 14.85 -9.17 -9.20
N GLU A 89 15.41 -9.16 -10.41
CA GLU A 89 14.75 -8.72 -11.64
C GLU A 89 13.64 -9.70 -12.02
N ASP A 90 12.44 -9.49 -11.47
CA ASP A 90 11.23 -10.27 -11.75
C ASP A 90 10.33 -9.61 -12.81
N GLY A 91 10.82 -8.55 -13.46
CA GLY A 91 10.15 -7.82 -14.54
C GLY A 91 8.96 -6.95 -14.09
N LEU A 92 8.62 -6.95 -12.80
CA LEU A 92 7.51 -6.18 -12.23
C LEU A 92 7.94 -5.17 -11.16
N ARG A 93 9.13 -5.37 -10.57
CA ARG A 93 9.66 -4.49 -9.51
C ARG A 93 10.78 -3.61 -10.02
N THR A 94 10.63 -2.30 -9.81
CA THR A 94 11.68 -1.31 -10.06
C THR A 94 12.93 -1.65 -9.26
N THR A 95 14.07 -1.75 -9.94
CA THR A 95 15.39 -2.01 -9.33
C THR A 95 16.01 -0.75 -8.72
N ASP A 96 15.43 0.42 -8.97
CA ASP A 96 15.87 1.70 -8.46
C ASP A 96 15.69 1.83 -6.93
N GLU A 97 16.82 1.87 -6.23
CA GLU A 97 16.87 2.07 -4.78
C GLU A 97 16.40 3.47 -4.37
N GLU A 98 16.66 4.50 -5.16
CA GLU A 98 16.22 5.86 -4.89
C GLU A 98 14.69 5.93 -4.91
N PHE A 99 14.08 5.30 -5.92
CA PHE A 99 12.62 5.18 -6.01
C PHE A 99 12.03 4.46 -4.80
N ARG A 100 12.59 3.32 -4.39
CA ARG A 100 12.13 2.58 -3.21
C ARG A 100 12.24 3.40 -1.93
N THR A 101 13.33 4.17 -1.80
CA THR A 101 13.58 5.05 -0.65
C THR A 101 12.60 6.22 -0.65
N LEU A 102 12.31 6.81 -1.80
CA LEU A 102 11.33 7.87 -1.96
C LEU A 102 9.94 7.43 -1.50
N ILE A 103 9.47 6.28 -1.99
CA ILE A 103 8.13 5.76 -1.63
C ILE A 103 8.07 5.44 -0.13
N ASP A 104 9.08 4.77 0.46
CA ASP A 104 9.08 4.51 1.90
C ASP A 104 9.09 5.80 2.72
N ASN A 105 9.83 6.83 2.30
CA ASN A 105 9.81 8.14 2.94
C ASN A 105 8.44 8.82 2.88
N ILE A 106 7.76 8.75 1.73
CA ILE A 106 6.39 9.28 1.57
C ILE A 106 5.44 8.54 2.51
N ILE A 107 5.46 7.21 2.53
CA ILE A 107 4.62 6.40 3.42
C ILE A 107 4.87 6.78 4.89
N ASN A 108 6.13 6.79 5.32
CA ASN A 108 6.50 7.14 6.69
C ASN A 108 6.07 8.58 7.06
N HIS A 109 6.21 9.53 6.14
CA HIS A 109 5.76 10.91 6.35
C HIS A 109 4.26 10.97 6.64
N PHE A 110 3.44 10.34 5.79
CA PHE A 110 2.00 10.42 5.93
C PHE A 110 1.45 9.56 7.08
N LEU A 111 2.04 8.39 7.37
CA LEU A 111 1.73 7.62 8.57
C LEU A 111 1.93 8.47 9.83
N LYS A 112 3.04 9.23 9.90
CA LYS A 112 3.32 10.14 11.01
C LYS A 112 2.37 11.34 11.02
N LYS A 113 2.11 11.96 9.87
CA LYS A 113 1.20 13.11 9.72
C LYS A 113 -0.20 12.80 10.25
N HIS A 114 -0.72 11.61 9.92
CA HIS A 114 -2.07 11.17 10.29
C HIS A 114 -2.12 10.33 11.57
N GLN A 115 -0.99 10.13 12.24
CA GLN A 115 -0.89 9.32 13.46
C GLN A 115 -1.48 7.91 13.30
N VAL A 116 -1.30 7.33 12.10
CA VAL A 116 -1.83 5.99 11.79
C VAL A 116 -1.07 4.97 12.62
N LYS A 117 -1.82 4.12 13.33
CA LYS A 117 -1.27 2.98 14.05
C LYS A 117 -0.94 1.88 13.05
N PHE A 118 0.27 1.36 13.11
CA PHE A 118 0.70 0.23 12.31
C PHE A 118 1.62 -0.67 13.13
N ILE A 119 1.70 -1.93 12.73
CA ILE A 119 2.54 -2.96 13.32
C ILE A 119 3.71 -3.20 12.37
N PRO A 120 4.97 -2.92 12.78
CA PRO A 120 6.12 -3.26 11.96
C PRO A 120 6.30 -4.78 11.92
N LEU A 121 6.44 -5.33 10.72
CA LEU A 121 6.81 -6.73 10.51
C LEU A 121 8.33 -6.89 10.61
N GLN A 122 8.78 -8.11 10.91
CA GLN A 122 10.20 -8.43 10.94
C GLN A 122 10.91 -8.10 9.61
N ALA A 123 12.13 -7.59 9.72
CA ALA A 123 12.98 -7.25 8.58
C ALA A 123 13.58 -8.52 7.96
N THR A 124 12.77 -9.25 7.20
CA THR A 124 13.14 -10.53 6.58
C THR A 124 12.52 -10.68 5.20
N THR A 125 13.17 -11.44 4.34
CA THR A 125 12.62 -11.90 3.05
C THR A 125 11.81 -13.19 3.20
N ASN A 126 11.84 -13.82 4.38
CA ASN A 126 11.11 -15.04 4.64
C ASN A 126 9.62 -14.75 4.85
N TYR A 127 8.80 -15.17 3.88
CA TYR A 127 7.36 -15.00 3.90
C TYR A 127 6.69 -15.73 5.08
N ASP A 128 7.17 -16.91 5.47
CA ASP A 128 6.58 -17.69 6.56
C ASP A 128 6.70 -16.96 7.90
N VAL A 129 7.76 -16.18 8.08
CA VAL A 129 7.94 -15.34 9.28
C VAL A 129 6.89 -14.23 9.30
N HIS A 130 6.62 -13.58 8.17
CA HIS A 130 5.56 -12.56 8.09
C HIS A 130 4.18 -13.16 8.33
N VAL A 131 3.88 -14.33 7.76
CA VAL A 131 2.62 -15.02 8.00
C VAL A 131 2.45 -15.38 9.47
N GLY A 132 3.47 -15.94 10.11
CA GLY A 132 3.45 -16.25 11.55
C GLY A 132 3.19 -15.00 12.39
N ASP A 133 3.95 -13.94 12.14
CA ASP A 133 3.84 -12.63 12.79
C ASP A 133 2.42 -12.01 12.67
N ILE A 134 1.76 -12.22 11.54
CA ILE A 134 0.41 -11.70 11.28
C ILE A 134 -0.62 -12.57 12.00
N LEU A 135 -0.54 -13.89 11.87
CA LEU A 135 -1.48 -14.83 12.50
C LEU A 135 -1.46 -14.75 14.02
N GLU A 136 -0.29 -14.51 14.63
CA GLU A 136 -0.18 -14.31 16.08
C GLU A 136 -0.93 -13.06 16.55
N ARG A 137 -1.06 -12.03 15.72
CA ARG A 137 -1.65 -10.73 16.08
C ARG A 137 -3.12 -10.61 15.70
N ILE A 138 -3.59 -11.39 14.74
CA ILE A 138 -5.01 -11.46 14.35
C ILE A 138 -5.81 -12.37 15.29
N ASN A 139 -5.18 -13.35 15.95
CA ASN A 139 -5.84 -14.29 16.88
C ASN A 139 -5.89 -13.80 18.35
N VAL A 140 -5.65 -12.51 18.60
CA VAL A 140 -5.71 -11.89 19.95
C VAL A 140 -7.07 -11.28 20.21
#